data_AF-A0A0R3LLF6-F1
#
_entry.id   AF-A0A0R3LLF6-F1
#
_cell.length_a   1.000
_cell.length_b   1.000
_cell.length_c   1.000
_cell.angle_alpha   90.00
_cell.angle_beta   90.00
_cell.angle_gamma   90.00
#
_symmetry.space_group_name_H-M   'P 1'
#
loop_
_entity.id
_entity.type
_entity.pdbx_description
1 polymer ?
#
loop_
_entity_poly.entity_id
_entity_poly.type
_entity_poly.pdbx_seq_one_letter_code
_entity_poly.pdbx_strand_id
1 'polypeptide(L)'
;MDLHDDTIDELSGDGTIIISQAKVGAIYYWLTIVPVAEPVVAEGSITGPEEFMRMVMNATGSKLVLQDGYVLALQCEAALRAFDG
;
A
#
# COMPACT_ATOMS: atom_id res chain seq x y z
N MET A 1 35.10 -5.39 7.00
CA MET A 1 33.86 -4.67 7.33
C MET A 1 33.51 -3.90 6.09
N ASP A 2 32.35 -4.18 5.47
CA ASP A 2 31.59 -3.31 4.57
C ASP A 2 30.45 -4.15 3.98
N LEU A 3 29.46 -4.46 4.82
CA LEU A 3 28.12 -4.81 4.36
C LEU A 3 27.34 -3.51 4.45
N HIS A 4 27.40 -2.69 3.40
CA HIS A 4 26.27 -1.80 3.12
C HIS A 4 25.19 -2.72 2.55
N ASP A 5 24.50 -3.40 3.47
CA ASP A 5 23.18 -3.91 3.22
C ASP A 5 22.35 -2.64 3.03
N ASP A 6 22.20 -2.19 1.79
CA ASP A 6 21.09 -1.33 1.40
C ASP A 6 19.84 -2.16 1.69
N THR A 7 19.45 -2.19 2.98
CA THR A 7 18.36 -3.01 3.48
C THR A 7 17.09 -2.40 2.94
N ILE A 8 16.74 -2.84 1.74
CA ILE A 8 15.40 -2.72 1.22
C ILE A 8 14.56 -3.60 2.14
N ASP A 9 13.98 -2.99 3.17
CA ASP A 9 13.08 -3.68 4.08
C ASP A 9 11.82 -4.05 3.30
N GLU A 10 11.72 -5.31 2.94
CA GLU A 10 10.54 -5.87 2.29
C GLU A 10 9.54 -6.32 3.37
N LEU A 11 8.35 -5.73 3.32
CA LEU A 11 7.26 -6.03 4.23
C LEU A 11 6.15 -6.76 3.47
N SER A 12 5.89 -8.01 3.86
CA SER A 12 4.80 -8.80 3.31
C SER A 12 3.92 -9.38 4.41
N GLY A 13 2.64 -9.58 4.11
CA GLY A 13 1.71 -10.21 5.04
C GLY A 13 0.26 -9.84 4.77
N ASP A 14 -0.61 -10.25 5.68
CA ASP A 14 -2.02 -9.87 5.63
C ASP A 14 -2.25 -8.54 6.35
N GLY A 15 -2.99 -7.65 5.72
CA GLY A 15 -3.38 -6.37 6.28
C GLY A 15 -4.88 -6.16 6.15
N THR A 16 -5.40 -5.14 6.83
CA THR A 16 -6.81 -4.73 6.71
C THR A 16 -6.89 -3.36 6.07
N ILE A 17 -7.68 -3.25 5.00
CA ILE A 17 -7.95 -1.96 4.36
C ILE A 17 -9.07 -1.23 5.10
N ILE A 18 -8.87 0.07 5.30
CA ILE A 18 -9.86 1.01 5.81
C ILE A 18 -10.12 2.07 4.74
N ILE A 19 -11.39 2.20 4.33
CA ILE A 19 -11.87 3.24 3.42
C ILE A 19 -12.93 4.05 4.18
N SER A 20 -12.82 5.38 4.17
CA SER A 20 -13.82 6.26 4.81
C SER A 20 -14.18 5.85 6.25
N GLN A 21 -13.16 5.46 7.03
CA GLN A 21 -13.28 4.96 8.42
C GLN A 21 -13.97 3.60 8.59
N ALA A 22 -14.41 2.95 7.52
CA ALA A 22 -14.95 1.59 7.55
C ALA A 22 -13.86 0.57 7.19
N LYS A 23 -13.76 -0.52 7.96
CA LYS A 23 -12.94 -1.68 7.60
C LYS A 23 -13.62 -2.38 6.44
N VAL A 24 -12.93 -2.42 5.30
CA VAL A 24 -13.48 -3.02 4.08
C VAL A 24 -13.24 -4.51 4.14
N GLY A 25 -11.99 -4.93 4.33
CA GLY A 25 -11.64 -6.34 4.52
C GLY A 25 -10.14 -6.59 4.61
N ALA A 26 -9.79 -7.87 4.73
CA ALA A 26 -8.42 -8.34 4.73
C ALA A 26 -7.88 -8.47 3.30
N ILE A 27 -6.62 -8.09 3.12
CA ILE A 27 -5.87 -8.21 1.87
C ILE A 27 -4.49 -8.75 2.16
N TYR A 28 -3.84 -9.31 1.16
CA TYR A 28 -2.39 -9.55 1.21
C TYR A 28 -1.67 -8.33 0.66
N TYR A 29 -0.64 -7.85 1.36
CA TYR A 29 0.22 -6.78 0.89
C TYR A 29 1.65 -7.27 0.71
N TRP A 30 2.32 -6.68 -0.27
CA TRP A 30 3.74 -6.83 -0.51
C TRP A 30 4.30 -5.45 -0.78
N LEU A 31 5.08 -4.93 0.15
CA LEU A 31 5.58 -3.56 0.17
C LEU A 31 7.10 -3.60 0.31
N THR A 32 7.75 -2.70 -0.38
CA THR A 32 9.19 -2.52 -0.39
C THR A 32 9.45 -1.13 0.15
N ILE A 33 10.11 -1.03 1.32
CA ILE A 33 10.43 0.26 1.92
C ILE A 33 11.55 0.91 1.11
N VAL A 34 11.26 2.05 0.51
CA VAL A 34 12.25 2.83 -0.25
C VAL A 34 12.74 3.96 0.67
N PRO A 35 14.04 3.99 1.01
CA PRO A 35 14.63 5.05 1.82
C PRO A 35 14.80 6.31 0.96
N VAL A 36 13.69 6.98 0.65
CA VAL A 36 13.71 8.33 0.10
C VAL A 36 13.80 9.31 1.27
N ALA A 37 14.56 10.39 1.14
CA ALA A 37 14.61 11.46 2.15
C ALA A 37 13.17 11.87 2.50
N GLU A 38 12.84 11.76 3.78
CA GLU A 38 11.50 11.75 4.37
C GLU A 38 10.41 12.52 3.59
N PRO A 39 9.19 11.96 3.46
CA PRO A 39 8.62 10.83 4.19
C PRO A 39 9.07 9.45 3.68
N VAL A 40 9.09 8.45 4.58
CA VAL A 40 9.32 7.04 4.21
C VAL A 40 8.17 6.58 3.32
N VAL A 41 8.50 6.25 2.06
CA VAL A 41 7.55 5.72 1.08
C VAL A 41 7.81 4.22 0.95
N ALA A 42 6.75 3.44 1.01
CA ALA A 42 6.80 2.03 0.64
C ALA A 42 6.07 1.86 -0.69
N GLU A 43 6.76 1.33 -1.68
CA GLU A 43 6.19 0.99 -2.98
C GLU A 43 5.86 -0.49 -3.00
N GLY A 44 4.75 -0.87 -3.61
CA GLY A 44 4.42 -2.27 -3.65
C GLY A 44 3.05 -2.57 -4.24
N SER A 45 2.63 -3.80 -4.03
CA SER A 45 1.38 -4.33 -4.56
C SER A 45 0.51 -4.86 -3.44
N ILE A 46 -0.78 -4.54 -3.54
CA ILE A 46 -1.82 -5.15 -2.71
C ILE A 46 -2.63 -6.11 -3.56
N THR A 47 -2.92 -7.29 -2.99
CA THR A 47 -3.73 -8.31 -3.65
C THR A 47 -4.94 -8.61 -2.78
N GLY A 48 -6.11 -8.56 -3.41
CA GLY A 48 -7.37 -8.87 -2.76
C GLY A 48 -8.44 -9.17 -3.80
N PRO A 49 -9.68 -9.42 -3.36
CA PRO A 49 -10.78 -9.70 -4.27
C PRO A 49 -11.03 -8.48 -5.17
N GLU A 50 -11.39 -8.71 -6.44
CA GLU A 50 -11.52 -7.65 -7.45
C GLU A 50 -12.43 -6.52 -6.99
N GLU A 51 -13.58 -6.85 -6.39
CA GLU A 51 -14.52 -5.87 -5.84
C GLU A 51 -13.87 -4.94 -4.80
N PHE A 52 -12.95 -5.46 -3.97
CA PHE A 52 -12.21 -4.68 -2.98
C PHE A 52 -11.17 -3.79 -3.63
N MET A 53 -10.41 -4.33 -4.58
CA MET A 53 -9.42 -3.53 -5.32
C MET A 53 -10.10 -2.39 -6.08
N ARG A 54 -11.28 -2.64 -6.65
CA ARG A 54 -12.09 -1.61 -7.31
C ARG A 54 -12.58 -0.55 -6.34
N MET A 55 -12.96 -0.92 -5.11
CA MET A 55 -13.30 0.04 -4.06
C MET A 55 -12.08 0.86 -3.64
N VAL A 56 -10.93 0.22 -3.41
CA VAL A 56 -9.68 0.89 -3.01
C VAL A 56 -9.21 1.88 -4.08
N MET A 57 -9.26 1.50 -5.37
CA MET A 57 -8.88 2.37 -6.48
C MET A 57 -9.82 3.57 -6.67
N ASN A 58 -11.11 3.41 -6.37
CA ASN A 58 -12.09 4.51 -6.43
C ASN A 58 -12.14 5.34 -5.14
N ALA A 59 -11.52 4.87 -4.06
CA ALA A 59 -11.55 5.51 -2.78
C ALA A 59 -10.39 6.49 -2.59
N THR A 60 -10.74 7.72 -2.20
CA THR A 60 -9.74 8.72 -1.80
C THR A 60 -9.40 8.53 -0.33
N GLY A 61 -8.10 8.43 0.00
CA GLY A 61 -7.64 8.35 1.38
C GLY A 61 -7.77 6.97 2.02
N SER A 62 -7.68 5.91 1.22
CA SER A 62 -7.57 4.53 1.69
C SER A 62 -6.38 4.37 2.65
N LYS A 63 -6.56 3.59 3.71
CA LYS A 63 -5.50 3.26 4.68
C LYS A 63 -5.34 1.77 4.79
N LEU A 64 -4.10 1.30 4.88
CA LEU A 64 -3.77 -0.09 5.15
C LEU A 64 -3.30 -0.22 6.59
N VAL A 65 -3.97 -1.05 7.36
CA VAL A 65 -3.53 -1.45 8.71
C VAL A 65 -2.77 -2.76 8.60
N LEU A 66 -1.51 -2.73 8.98
CA LEU A 66 -0.63 -3.89 9.04
C LEU A 66 -0.94 -4.71 10.30
N GLN A 67 -0.56 -5.99 10.33
CA GLN A 67 -0.78 -6.87 11.49
C GLN A 67 -0.19 -6.34 12.80
N ASP A 68 0.93 -5.62 12.73
CA ASP A 68 1.60 -5.03 13.90
C ASP A 68 0.91 -3.75 14.41
N GLY A 69 -0.21 -3.35 13.80
CA GLY A 69 -0.99 -2.17 14.20
C GLY A 69 -0.52 -0.86 13.56
N TYR A 70 0.54 -0.89 12.75
CA TYR A 70 0.94 0.24 11.90
C TYR A 70 -0.12 0.55 10.86
N VAL A 71 -0.30 1.84 10.59
CA VAL A 71 -1.26 2.34 9.60
C VAL A 71 -0.50 3.10 8.52
N LEU A 72 -0.58 2.58 7.29
CA LEU A 72 -0.03 3.22 6.10
C LEU A 72 -1.15 3.96 5.36
N ALA A 73 -0.89 5.18 4.93
CA ALA A 73 -1.75 5.86 3.98
C ALA A 73 -1.46 5.26 2.59
N LEU A 74 -2.49 4.72 1.93
CA LEU A 74 -2.36 4.21 0.59
C LEU A 74 -2.64 5.33 -0.40
N GLN A 75 -1.67 5.58 -1.27
CA GLN A 75 -1.87 6.36 -2.47
C GLN A 75 -1.84 5.38 -3.65
N CYS A 76 -3.00 4.81 -3.97
CA CYS A 76 -3.15 4.08 -5.21
C CYS A 76 -3.27 5.10 -6.33
N GLU A 77 -2.19 5.31 -7.08
CA GLU A 77 -2.31 5.93 -8.38
C GLU A 77 -3.02 4.94 -9.30
N ALA A 78 -4.34 5.11 -9.44
CA ALA A 78 -4.99 4.60 -10.63
C ALA A 78 -4.22 5.21 -11.79
N ALA A 79 -3.56 4.40 -12.60
CA ALA A 79 -3.00 4.83 -13.87
C ALA A 79 -4.18 5.23 -14.77
N LEU A 80 -4.76 6.40 -14.49
CA LEU A 80 -5.65 7.10 -15.38
C LEU A 80 -4.72 7.57 -16.49
N ARG A 81 -4.42 6.66 -17.43
CA ARG A 81 -4.14 7.08 -18.78
C ARG A 81 -5.39 7.86 -19.18
N ALA A 82 -5.31 9.18 -19.03
CA ALA A 82 -6.15 10.09 -19.75
C ALA A 82 -6.03 9.67 -21.21
N PHE A 83 -7.05 9.01 -21.73
CA PHE A 83 -7.29 9.04 -23.16
C PHE A 83 -7.65 10.49 -23.45
N ASP A 84 -6.63 11.27 -23.77
CA ASP A 84 -6.79 12.52 -24.51
C ASP A 84 -7.37 12.14 -25.88
N GLY A 85 -8.48 12.78 -26.23
CA GLY A 85 -9.41 12.38 -27.28
C GLY A 85 -8.94 12.55 -28.71
#